data_AF-A0A957A584-F1
#
_entry.id   AF-A0A957A584-F1
#
_cell.length_a   1.000
_cell.length_b   1.000
_cell.length_c   1.000
_cell.angle_alpha   90.00
_cell.angle_beta   90.00
_cell.angle_gamma   90.00
#
_symmetry.space_group_name_H-M   'P 1'
#
loop_
_entity.id
_entity.type
_entity.pdbx_description
1 polymer ?
#
loop_
_entity_poly.entity_id
_entity_poly.type
_entity_poly.pdbx_seq_one_letter_code
_entity_poly.pdbx_strand_id
1 'polypeptide(L)' 'RGGKHEWENLVTACRSCNHRKGGRTPEEARMDLLSEPRRPSTHPSVMYAPYLTRYHEWRPFLLGWSRDPELGELGLAAGA' A
#
# COMPACT_ATOMS: atom_id res chain seq x y z
N ARG A 1 25.10 -3.15 6.64
CA ARG A 1 24.08 -3.20 7.71
C ARG A 1 22.91 -4.03 7.23
N GLY A 2 22.47 -5.02 8.02
CA GLY A 2 21.47 -6.04 7.66
C GLY A 2 20.09 -5.77 8.25
N GLY A 3 19.48 -4.66 7.87
CA GLY A 3 18.07 -4.42 8.21
C GLY A 3 17.19 -5.50 7.58
N LYS A 4 16.17 -5.95 8.31
CA LYS A 4 15.28 -7.02 7.84
C LYS A 4 14.41 -6.54 6.69
N HIS A 5 14.06 -7.46 5.79
CA HIS A 5 13.10 -7.19 4.72
C HIS A 5 11.66 -7.38 5.24
N GLU A 6 11.26 -6.52 6.18
CA GLU A 6 9.96 -6.54 6.87
C GLU A 6 9.21 -5.22 6.66
N TRP A 7 7.87 -5.24 6.77
CA TRP A 7 7.02 -4.07 6.50
C TRP A 7 7.30 -2.90 7.44
N GLU A 8 7.71 -3.21 8.67
CA GLU A 8 8.02 -2.28 9.74
C GLU A 8 9.40 -1.62 9.58
N ASN A 9 10.16 -1.97 8.53
CA ASN A 9 11.45 -1.38 8.21
C ASN A 9 11.51 -0.73 6.82
N LEU A 10 10.58 -1.07 5.91
CA LEU A 10 10.59 -0.59 4.54
C LEU A 10 9.78 0.71 4.40
N VAL A 11 10.42 1.73 3.80
CA VAL A 11 9.79 3.01 3.46
C VAL A 11 10.17 3.41 2.03
N THR A 12 9.31 4.21 1.39
CA THR A 12 9.60 4.76 0.07
C THR A 12 10.49 6.00 0.18
N ALA A 13 11.40 6.18 -0.76
CA ALA A 13 12.26 7.35 -0.84
C ALA A 13 12.61 7.67 -2.30
N CYS A 14 12.79 8.95 -2.61
CA CYS A 14 13.36 9.34 -3.90
C CYS A 14 14.86 8.98 -3.97
N ARG A 15 15.42 8.99 -5.17
CA ARG A 15 16.84 8.63 -5.40
C ARG A 15 17.82 9.45 -4.58
N SER A 16 17.64 10.77 -4.52
CA SER A 16 18.54 11.67 -3.78
C SER A 16 18.45 11.45 -2.27
N CYS A 17 17.25 11.26 -1.72
CA CYS A 17 17.07 10.93 -0.31
C CYS A 17 17.67 9.56 0.03
N ASN A 18 17.43 8.54 -0.79
CA ASN A 18 17.99 7.20 -0.56
C ASN A 18 19.53 7.23 -0.60
N HIS A 19 20.11 7.96 -1.55
CA HIS A 19 21.57 8.14 -1.62
C HIS A 19 22.11 8.92 -0.43
N ARG A 20 21.43 10.00 -0.01
CA ARG A 20 21.79 10.77 1.17
C ARG A 20 21.75 9.90 2.42
N LYS A 21 20.73 9.04 2.60
CA LYS A 21 20.63 8.11 3.74
C LYS A 21 21.81 7.13 3.70
N GLY A 22 22.03 6.51 2.54
CA GLY A 22 23.06 5.49 2.35
C GLY A 22 22.88 4.34 3.35
N GLY A 23 24.00 3.90 3.94
CA GLY A 23 24.01 2.82 4.92
C GLY A 23 23.51 3.20 6.33
N ARG A 24 23.12 4.46 6.58
CA ARG A 24 22.71 4.95 7.90
C ARG A 24 21.24 4.63 8.22
N THR A 25 20.84 4.67 9.48
CA THR A 25 19.42 4.70 9.88
C THR A 25 18.81 6.06 9.52
N PRO A 26 17.46 6.19 9.46
CA PRO A 26 16.81 7.49 9.30
C PRO A 26 17.28 8.53 10.33
N GLU A 27 17.43 8.13 11.60
CA GLU A 27 17.85 9.00 12.72
C GLU A 27 19.29 9.48 12.53
N GLU A 28 20.21 8.57 12.20
CA GLU A 28 21.61 8.91 11.87
C GLU A 28 21.73 9.79 10.61
N ALA A 29 20.76 9.68 9.70
CA ALA A 29 20.65 10.52 8.52
C ALA A 29 19.93 11.85 8.78
N ARG A 30 19.41 12.06 10.00
CA ARG A 30 18.52 13.18 10.37
C ARG A 30 17.35 13.31 9.41
N MET A 31 16.70 12.19 9.14
CA MET A 31 15.55 12.06 8.27
C MET A 31 14.37 11.55 9.07
N ASP A 32 13.43 12.44 9.39
CA ASP A 32 12.20 12.04 10.06
C ASP A 32 11.24 11.38 9.08
N LEU A 33 10.63 10.28 9.51
CA LEU A 33 9.61 9.59 8.72
C LEU A 33 8.29 10.34 8.81
N LEU A 34 7.58 10.45 7.69
CA LEU A 34 6.25 11.05 7.64
C LEU A 34 5.19 10.22 8.38
N SER A 35 5.43 8.92 8.50
CA SER A 35 4.55 7.97 9.17
C SER A 35 5.35 6.73 9.58
N GLU A 36 4.91 6.07 10.64
CA GLU A 36 5.50 4.79 11.03
C GLU A 36 5.26 3.71 9.96
N PRO A 37 6.32 3.01 9.52
CA PRO A 37 6.21 1.90 8.57
C PRO A 37 5.44 0.75 9.21
N ARG A 38 4.43 0.25 8.49
CA ARG A 38 3.58 -0.85 8.94
C ARG A 38 3.02 -1.59 7.74
N ARG A 39 2.59 -2.83 7.95
CA ARG A 39 1.88 -3.59 6.92
C ARG A 39 0.62 -2.83 6.44
N PRO A 40 0.43 -2.69 5.12
CA PRO A 40 -0.79 -2.08 4.59
C PRO A 40 -2.02 -2.95 4.87
N SER A 41 -3.22 -2.35 4.83
CA SER A 41 -4.47 -3.12 4.90
C SER A 41 -4.54 -4.11 3.73
N THR A 42 -5.02 -5.33 3.99
CA THR A 42 -5.24 -6.34 2.94
C THR A 42 -6.46 -6.03 2.08
N HIS A 43 -7.35 -5.15 2.52
CA HIS A 43 -8.59 -4.85 1.81
C HIS A 43 -8.35 -3.79 0.72
N PRO A 44 -8.50 -4.12 -0.58
CA PRO A 44 -8.18 -3.19 -1.66
C PRO A 44 -8.98 -1.88 -1.57
N SER A 45 -10.26 -1.95 -1.20
CA SER A 45 -11.06 -0.73 -1.06
C SER A 45 -10.47 0.27 -0.06
N VAL A 46 -9.86 -0.19 1.04
CA VAL A 46 -9.24 0.67 2.06
C VAL A 46 -7.96 1.31 1.51
N MET A 47 -7.12 0.53 0.82
CA MET A 47 -5.89 1.05 0.22
C MET A 47 -6.16 2.06 -0.90
N TYR A 48 -7.19 1.80 -1.72
CA TYR A 48 -7.42 2.55 -2.94
C TYR A 48 -8.51 3.62 -2.85
N ALA A 49 -9.28 3.67 -1.76
CA ALA A 49 -10.34 4.65 -1.54
C ALA A 49 -9.92 6.12 -1.82
N PRO A 50 -8.74 6.59 -1.38
CA PRO A 50 -8.32 7.98 -1.65
C PRO A 50 -8.15 8.30 -3.14
N TYR A 51 -7.92 7.28 -3.98
CA TYR A 51 -7.68 7.45 -5.41
C TYR A 51 -8.98 7.38 -6.23
N LEU A 52 -10.06 6.85 -5.67
CA LEU A 52 -11.32 6.65 -6.39
C LEU A 52 -12.01 7.94 -6.82
N THR A 53 -11.69 9.08 -6.21
CA THR A 53 -12.18 10.40 -6.67
C THR A 53 -11.60 10.76 -8.04
N ARG A 54 -10.34 10.37 -8.32
CA ARG A 54 -9.67 10.62 -9.60
C ARG A 54 -9.85 9.46 -10.59
N TYR A 55 -9.84 8.22 -10.09
CA TYR A 55 -9.89 7.00 -10.90
C TYR A 55 -11.16 6.20 -10.59
N HIS A 56 -12.31 6.81 -10.88
CA HIS A 56 -13.61 6.22 -10.60
C HIS A 56 -13.85 4.92 -11.39
N GLU A 57 -13.22 4.79 -12.56
CA GLU A 57 -13.23 3.61 -13.42
C GLU A 57 -12.59 2.37 -12.76
N TRP A 58 -11.82 2.54 -11.68
CA TRP A 58 -11.25 1.41 -10.93
C TRP A 58 -12.22 0.77 -9.93
N ARG A 59 -13.36 1.42 -9.66
CA ARG A 59 -14.36 0.94 -8.68
C ARG A 59 -14.76 -0.52 -8.88
N PRO A 60 -15.10 -1.02 -10.09
CA PRO A 60 -15.53 -2.40 -10.28
C PRO A 60 -14.46 -3.42 -9.87
N PHE A 61 -13.19 -3.11 -10.13
CA PHE A 61 -12.06 -3.99 -9.85
C PHE A 61 -11.70 -4.03 -8.35
N LEU A 62 -11.96 -2.94 -7.63
CA LEU A 62 -11.63 -2.81 -6.21
C LEU A 62 -12.76 -3.27 -5.28
N LEU A 63 -14.01 -3.13 -5.74
CA LEU A 63 -15.20 -3.61 -5.03
C LEU A 63 -15.51 -5.07 -5.35
N GLY A 64 -15.11 -5.59 -6.51
CA GLY A 64 -15.27 -7.01 -6.84
C GLY A 64 -14.43 -7.95 -5.96
N TRP A 65 -13.33 -7.45 -5.37
CA TRP A 65 -12.48 -8.20 -4.43
C TRP A 65 -13.10 -8.43 -3.05
N SER A 66 -14.23 -7.77 -2.72
CA SER A 66 -14.98 -8.09 -1.50
C SER A 66 -15.90 -9.31 -1.69
N ARG A 67 -15.97 -9.91 -2.89
CA ARG A 67 -16.66 -11.19 -3.15
C ARG A 67 -15.71 -12.35 -2.86
N ASP A 68 -15.31 -12.48 -1.60
CA ASP A 68 -14.81 -13.73 -1.04
C ASP A 68 -15.90 -14.82 -1.20
N PRO A 69 -15.60 -16.07 -1.61
CA PRO A 69 -16.58 -17.15 -1.68
C PRO A 69 -17.32 -17.44 -0.36
N GLU A 70 -16.76 -17.10 0.82
CA GLU A 70 -17.48 -17.19 2.10
C GLU A 70 -18.43 -16.00 2.38
N LEU A 71 -18.35 -14.92 1.57
CA LEU A 71 -19.21 -13.74 1.63
C LEU A 71 -19.87 -13.40 0.28
N GLY A 72 -19.84 -14.33 -0.68
CA GLY A 72 -19.95 -14.05 -2.12
C GLY A 72 -21.03 -14.83 -2.88
N GLU A 73 -21.90 -15.57 -2.19
CA GLU A 73 -23.17 -15.97 -2.79
C GLU A 73 -24.08 -14.73 -2.86
N LEU A 74 -23.99 -14.01 -3.97
CA LEU A 74 -25.07 -13.30 -4.68
C LEU A 74 -24.49 -12.17 -5.54
N GLY A 75 -24.71 -12.27 -6.85
CA GLY A 75 -24.91 -11.10 -7.71
C GLY A 75 -23.80 -10.74 -8.69
N LEU A 76 -24.13 -10.88 -9.99
CA LEU A 76 -23.39 -10.54 -11.23
C LEU A 76 -22.64 -11.77 -11.77
N ALA A 77 -23.11 -12.55 -12.76
CA ALA A 77 -24.03 -12.24 -13.85
C ALA A 77 -23.73 -10.91 -14.55
N ALA A 78 -22.54 -10.83 -15.15
CA ALA A 78 -22.24 -9.81 -16.15
C ALA A 78 -21.19 -10.34 -17.15
N GLY A 79 -21.69 -10.85 -18.27
CA GLY A 79 -21.04 -10.68 -19.58
C GLY A 79 -19.97 -11.69 -20.00
N ALA A 80 -20.41 -12.82 -20.54
CA ALA A 80 -20.02 -13.32 -21.86
C ALA A 80 -21.16 -14.20 -22.40
#